data_AF-A0A6N9PQQ4-F1
#
_entry.id   AF-A0A6N9PQQ4-F1
#
_cell.length_a   1.000
_cell.length_b   1.000
_cell.length_c   1.000
_cell.angle_alpha   90.00
_cell.angle_beta   90.00
_cell.angle_gamma   90.00
#
_symmetry.space_group_name_H-M   'P 1'
#
loop_
_entity.id
_entity.type
_entity.pdbx_description
1 polymer ?
#
loop_
_entity_poly.entity_id
_entity_poly.type
_entity_poly.pdbx_seq_one_letter_code
_entity_poly.pdbx_strand_id
1 'polypeptide(L)'
;MAESPELRQVEQLYFSQAPRLFALCYLHTGGPKGAAVLLHTLLCDLLLSPRCWKQASAHDAGLFRCAHTLCMDRYWNRPRRKKKKGSVPASPGSSLPFTMTDALRALLDLPPQYKTALYLRLALGWSLEDTAQAASCSPKKAGKLVEKGLKRTSLTPERAGAVLSAIAPTESGPQEVWDSFLISREDKGFTGSQRLRRFKRWLDSAIPFIALGVVSLCALAYCSVEYGWLGAEAYTPTPSSGYGVDSATIYSVKKTASIYSVDKGEIVLYSVTNCPLSHQALLQQMVALGGAPEGASLLSVEQEGGLIAWELSEEAVQWFRSVSETEGEQMLSAMAATISASWPDVEELHLVSAGEELAVSGKTAQDMLGQKLTPVRTVTTPYRE
;
A
#
# COMPACT_ATOMS: atom_id res chain seq x y z
N MET A 1 0.11 -4.74 -44.78
CA MET A 1 0.48 -3.44 -44.16
C MET A 1 -0.82 -2.75 -43.80
N ALA A 2 -1.07 -2.42 -42.53
CA ALA A 2 -2.32 -1.77 -42.16
C ALA A 2 -2.28 -0.32 -42.67
N GLU A 3 -3.17 0.03 -43.59
CA GLU A 3 -3.31 1.37 -44.14
C GLU A 3 -3.45 2.39 -43.00
N SER A 4 -2.55 3.37 -42.97
CA SER A 4 -2.71 4.53 -42.12
C SER A 4 -3.92 5.31 -42.62
N PRO A 5 -4.86 5.68 -41.73
CA PRO A 5 -6.06 6.41 -42.16
C PRO A 5 -5.70 7.74 -42.81
N GLU A 6 -6.41 8.07 -43.88
CA GLU A 6 -6.35 9.40 -44.46
C GLU A 6 -6.94 10.42 -43.50
N LEU A 7 -6.31 11.59 -43.39
CA LEU A 7 -6.74 12.63 -42.46
C LEU A 7 -8.20 13.06 -42.71
N ARG A 8 -8.62 13.12 -43.98
CA ARG A 8 -10.00 13.46 -44.36
C ARG A 8 -11.03 12.47 -43.82
N GLN A 9 -10.69 11.18 -43.77
CA GLN A 9 -11.60 10.16 -43.24
C GLN A 9 -11.76 10.31 -41.72
N VAL A 10 -10.67 10.61 -41.01
CA VAL A 10 -10.72 10.89 -39.56
C VAL A 10 -11.54 12.15 -39.28
N GLU A 11 -11.36 13.19 -40.09
CA GLU A 11 -12.09 14.46 -39.97
C GLU A 11 -13.59 14.25 -40.10
N GLN A 12 -14.02 13.56 -41.16
CA GLN A 12 -15.43 13.27 -41.42
C GLN A 12 -16.07 12.44 -40.30
N LEU A 13 -15.39 11.37 -39.87
CA LEU A 13 -15.88 10.54 -38.76
C LEU A 13 -15.98 11.34 -37.46
N TYR A 14 -14.97 12.15 -37.15
CA TYR A 14 -14.98 12.99 -35.95
C TYR A 14 -16.13 13.98 -35.98
N PHE A 15 -16.24 14.82 -37.01
CA PHE A 15 -17.27 15.86 -37.07
C PHE A 15 -18.69 15.28 -37.09
N SER A 16 -18.90 14.10 -37.68
CA SER A 16 -20.20 13.43 -37.66
C SER A 16 -20.68 13.05 -36.25
N GLN A 17 -19.77 12.80 -35.31
CA GLN A 17 -20.08 12.36 -33.94
C GLN A 17 -19.55 13.29 -32.84
N ALA A 18 -18.94 14.42 -33.21
CA ALA A 18 -18.24 15.30 -32.28
C ALA A 18 -19.12 15.77 -31.10
N PRO A 19 -20.39 16.19 -31.29
CA PRO A 19 -21.23 16.59 -30.16
C PRO A 19 -21.45 15.45 -29.17
N ARG A 20 -21.65 14.22 -29.69
CA ARG A 20 -21.95 13.05 -28.88
C ARG A 20 -20.70 12.54 -28.14
N LEU A 21 -19.53 12.61 -28.78
CA LEU A 21 -18.25 12.26 -28.17
C LEU A 21 -17.87 13.28 -27.08
N PHE A 22 -18.10 14.57 -27.35
CA PHE A 22 -17.89 15.62 -26.36
C PHE A 22 -18.73 15.38 -25.11
N ALA A 23 -20.02 15.09 -25.26
CA ALA A 23 -20.90 14.81 -24.12
C ALA A 23 -20.41 13.62 -23.29
N LEU A 24 -19.98 12.53 -23.93
CA LEU A 24 -19.39 11.38 -23.24
C LEU A 24 -18.12 11.80 -22.47
N CYS A 25 -17.18 12.47 -23.13
CA CYS A 25 -15.94 12.91 -22.48
C CYS A 25 -16.19 13.93 -21.36
N TYR A 26 -17.19 14.79 -21.50
CA TYR A 26 -17.62 15.75 -20.49
C TYR A 26 -18.13 15.02 -19.24
N LEU A 27 -18.97 14.00 -19.39
CA LEU A 27 -19.49 13.22 -18.26
C LEU A 27 -18.38 12.58 -17.42
N HIS A 28 -17.30 12.12 -18.06
CA HIS A 28 -16.16 11.53 -17.36
C HIS A 28 -15.24 12.54 -16.71
N THR A 29 -15.12 13.74 -17.26
CA THR A 29 -14.13 14.73 -16.84
C THR A 29 -14.69 15.80 -15.91
N GLY A 30 -15.99 16.06 -16.00
CA GLY A 30 -16.69 17.10 -15.25
C GLY A 30 -16.37 18.53 -15.72
N GLY A 31 -15.75 18.70 -16.89
CA GLY A 31 -15.43 20.04 -17.40
C GLY A 31 -15.00 20.05 -18.88
N PRO A 32 -15.24 21.17 -19.59
CA PRO A 32 -15.08 21.26 -21.04
C PRO A 32 -13.61 21.11 -21.48
N LYS A 33 -12.68 21.76 -20.78
CA LYS A 33 -11.23 21.62 -21.03
C LYS A 33 -10.77 20.18 -20.88
N GLY A 34 -11.31 19.47 -19.88
CA GLY A 34 -11.00 18.07 -19.65
C GLY A 34 -11.49 17.19 -20.79
N ALA A 35 -12.69 17.45 -21.31
CA ALA A 35 -13.27 16.75 -22.46
C ALA A 35 -12.49 17.00 -23.75
N ALA A 36 -12.13 18.26 -24.04
CA ALA A 36 -11.33 18.65 -25.20
C ALA A 36 -9.99 17.90 -25.26
N VAL A 37 -9.28 17.80 -24.12
CA VAL A 37 -8.03 17.03 -24.04
C VAL A 37 -8.25 15.55 -24.35
N LEU A 38 -9.35 14.95 -23.89
CA LEU A 38 -9.65 13.54 -24.19
C LEU A 38 -9.97 13.34 -25.68
N LEU A 39 -10.74 14.23 -26.28
CA LEU A 39 -11.04 14.19 -27.71
C LEU A 39 -9.77 14.35 -28.55
N HIS A 40 -8.89 15.29 -28.19
CA HIS A 40 -7.58 15.43 -28.83
C HIS A 40 -6.77 14.14 -28.75
N THR A 41 -6.74 13.47 -27.58
CA THR A 41 -6.06 12.18 -27.46
C THR A 41 -6.71 11.07 -28.28
N LEU A 42 -8.04 11.08 -28.43
CA LEU A 42 -8.76 10.14 -29.29
C LEU A 42 -8.36 10.32 -30.76
N LEU A 43 -8.28 11.57 -31.24
CA LEU A 43 -7.83 11.88 -32.60
C LEU A 43 -6.39 11.41 -32.86
N CYS A 44 -5.49 11.61 -31.89
CA CYS A 44 -4.12 11.08 -31.95
C CYS A 44 -4.11 9.55 -32.05
N ASP A 45 -4.95 8.88 -31.26
CA ASP A 45 -5.01 7.42 -31.26
C ASP A 45 -5.64 6.85 -32.53
N LEU A 46 -6.65 7.52 -33.11
CA LEU A 46 -7.24 7.15 -34.40
C LEU A 46 -6.22 7.22 -35.53
N LEU A 47 -5.43 8.30 -35.63
CA LEU A 47 -4.42 8.41 -36.69
C LEU A 47 -3.29 7.37 -36.57
N LEU A 48 -2.80 7.16 -35.35
CA LEU A 48 -1.56 6.42 -35.16
C LEU A 48 -1.80 4.93 -34.85
N SER A 49 -2.99 4.53 -34.38
CA SER A 49 -3.29 3.15 -34.01
C SER A 49 -4.16 2.50 -35.08
N PRO A 50 -3.62 1.57 -35.89
CA PRO A 50 -4.43 0.87 -36.88
C PRO A 50 -5.52 0.02 -36.23
N ARG A 51 -5.32 -0.43 -34.98
CA ARG A 51 -6.33 -1.19 -34.22
C ARG A 51 -7.50 -0.30 -33.81
N CYS A 52 -7.25 0.91 -33.30
CA CYS A 52 -8.34 1.82 -32.94
C CYS A 52 -9.03 2.34 -34.19
N TRP A 53 -8.29 2.64 -35.27
CA TRP A 53 -8.89 3.01 -36.55
C TRP A 53 -9.85 1.94 -37.08
N LYS A 54 -9.41 0.69 -37.20
CA LYS A 54 -10.26 -0.42 -37.68
C LYS A 54 -11.52 -0.61 -36.82
N GLN A 55 -11.42 -0.39 -35.51
CA GLN A 55 -12.58 -0.48 -34.62
C GLN A 55 -13.54 0.70 -34.83
N ALA A 56 -13.01 1.91 -34.93
CA ALA A 56 -13.79 3.13 -35.13
C ALA A 56 -14.46 3.20 -36.50
N SER A 57 -13.79 2.71 -37.55
CA SER A 57 -14.32 2.74 -38.92
C SER A 57 -15.35 1.63 -39.19
N ALA A 58 -15.38 0.57 -38.39
CA ALA A 58 -16.30 -0.56 -38.61
C ALA A 58 -17.74 -0.21 -38.20
N HIS A 59 -17.91 0.37 -37.01
CA HIS A 59 -19.22 0.72 -36.44
C HIS A 59 -19.10 1.90 -35.49
N ASP A 60 -20.17 2.69 -35.36
CA ASP A 60 -20.25 3.80 -34.40
C ASP A 60 -19.90 3.35 -32.96
N ALA A 61 -20.40 2.18 -32.54
CA ALA A 61 -20.10 1.62 -31.23
C ALA A 61 -18.58 1.40 -31.01
N GLY A 62 -17.82 1.14 -32.07
CA GLY A 62 -16.37 1.01 -32.02
C GLY A 62 -15.65 2.34 -31.76
N LEU A 63 -16.14 3.46 -32.31
CA LEU A 63 -15.59 4.79 -32.02
C LEU A 63 -15.83 5.16 -30.55
N PHE A 64 -17.05 4.94 -30.07
CA PHE A 64 -17.40 5.14 -28.65
C PHE A 64 -16.63 4.21 -27.71
N ARG A 65 -16.24 3.01 -28.18
CA ARG A 65 -15.36 2.12 -27.44
C ARG A 65 -13.97 2.72 -27.26
N CYS A 66 -13.35 3.25 -28.31
CA CYS A 66 -12.07 3.96 -28.17
C CYS A 66 -12.18 5.18 -27.24
N ALA A 67 -13.29 5.93 -27.29
CA ALA A 67 -13.51 7.05 -26.37
C ALA A 67 -13.69 6.59 -24.92
N HIS A 68 -14.46 5.52 -24.70
CA HIS A 68 -14.70 4.94 -23.37
C HIS A 68 -13.41 4.42 -22.73
N THR A 69 -12.56 3.72 -23.48
CA THR A 69 -11.29 3.20 -22.96
C THR A 69 -10.37 4.33 -22.52
N LEU A 70 -10.29 5.44 -23.27
CA LEU A 70 -9.54 6.63 -22.86
C LEU A 70 -10.10 7.28 -21.59
N CYS A 71 -11.43 7.34 -21.48
CA CYS A 71 -12.09 7.87 -20.28
C CYS A 71 -11.79 6.99 -19.04
N MET A 72 -11.81 5.67 -19.19
CA MET A 72 -11.46 4.73 -18.12
C MET A 72 -9.97 4.79 -17.78
N ASP A 73 -9.08 4.82 -18.78
CA ASP A 73 -7.62 4.93 -18.61
C ASP A 73 -7.28 6.18 -17.78
N ARG A 74 -7.88 7.33 -18.13
CA ARG A 74 -7.74 8.56 -17.33
C ARG A 74 -8.24 8.39 -15.91
N TYR A 75 -9.33 7.67 -15.68
CA TYR A 75 -9.86 7.47 -14.34
C TYR A 75 -8.93 6.60 -13.47
N TRP A 76 -8.41 5.50 -14.01
CA TRP A 76 -7.50 4.60 -13.30
C TRP A 76 -6.14 5.25 -13.03
N ASN A 77 -5.63 6.03 -13.98
CA ASN A 77 -4.33 6.68 -13.86
C ASN A 77 -4.38 8.01 -13.09
N ARG A 78 -5.57 8.52 -12.73
CA ARG A 78 -5.66 9.75 -11.95
C ARG A 78 -5.30 9.44 -10.50
N PRO A 79 -4.21 9.99 -9.95
CA PRO A 79 -3.93 9.83 -8.53
C PRO A 79 -5.12 10.39 -7.76
N ARG A 80 -5.61 9.64 -6.77
CA ARG A 80 -6.68 10.08 -5.87
C ARG A 80 -6.19 11.34 -5.16
N ARG A 81 -6.48 12.51 -5.72
CA ARG A 81 -6.14 13.79 -5.09
C ARG A 81 -6.90 13.82 -3.76
N LYS A 82 -6.16 13.81 -2.65
CA LYS A 82 -6.73 14.14 -1.34
C LYS A 82 -7.41 15.50 -1.51
N LYS A 83 -8.72 15.58 -1.23
CA LYS A 83 -9.42 16.86 -1.21
C LYS A 83 -8.64 17.75 -0.24
N LYS A 84 -8.03 18.84 -0.72
CA LYS A 84 -7.43 19.83 0.18
C LYS A 84 -8.57 20.34 1.06
N LYS A 85 -8.52 20.03 2.36
CA LYS A 85 -9.42 20.61 3.36
C LYS A 85 -9.34 22.13 3.20
N GLY A 86 -10.45 22.78 2.87
CA GLY A 86 -10.53 24.24 2.76
C GLY A 86 -10.43 24.85 1.35
N SER A 87 -10.39 24.07 0.26
CA SER A 87 -10.57 24.70 -1.07
C SER A 87 -12.03 25.10 -1.25
N VAL A 88 -12.29 26.42 -1.20
CA VAL A 88 -13.54 27.05 -1.66
C VAL A 88 -13.95 26.40 -2.99
N PRO A 89 -15.23 25.98 -3.16
CA PRO A 89 -15.67 25.45 -4.44
C PRO A 89 -15.32 26.48 -5.51
N ALA A 90 -14.51 26.07 -6.48
CA ALA A 90 -14.06 26.98 -7.53
C ALA A 90 -15.27 27.70 -8.11
N SER A 91 -15.28 29.03 -7.97
CA SER A 91 -16.25 29.92 -8.62
C SER A 91 -16.44 29.47 -10.08
N PRO A 92 -17.67 29.46 -10.63
CA PRO A 92 -17.99 28.78 -11.89
C PRO A 92 -17.07 29.26 -13.01
N GLY A 93 -16.03 28.48 -13.28
CA GLY A 93 -15.06 28.76 -14.32
C GLY A 93 -15.71 28.51 -15.67
N SER A 94 -15.65 29.52 -16.55
CA SER A 94 -16.15 29.58 -17.93
C SER A 94 -17.63 29.21 -18.09
N SER A 95 -18.42 30.14 -18.64
CA SER A 95 -19.80 29.92 -19.06
C SER A 95 -19.96 28.58 -19.77
N LEU A 96 -20.58 27.61 -19.10
CA LEU A 96 -20.90 26.33 -19.71
C LEU A 96 -21.98 26.60 -20.78
N PRO A 97 -21.88 25.98 -21.97
CA PRO A 97 -22.85 26.20 -23.05
C PRO A 97 -24.25 25.65 -22.73
N PHE A 98 -24.41 25.00 -21.58
CA PHE A 98 -25.67 24.44 -21.09
C PHE A 98 -25.82 24.64 -19.59
N THR A 99 -27.07 24.63 -19.12
CA THR A 99 -27.41 24.88 -17.71
C THR A 99 -26.99 23.71 -16.81
N MET A 100 -26.25 24.00 -15.74
CA MET A 100 -25.91 23.03 -14.69
C MET A 100 -27.12 22.77 -13.79
N THR A 101 -27.90 21.73 -14.13
CA THR A 101 -29.02 21.26 -13.30
C THR A 101 -28.53 20.34 -12.16
N ASP A 102 -29.30 20.26 -11.07
CA ASP A 102 -28.96 19.35 -9.95
C ASP A 102 -28.94 17.88 -10.38
N ALA A 103 -29.79 17.51 -11.34
CA ALA A 103 -29.78 16.19 -11.95
C ALA A 103 -28.46 15.90 -12.69
N LEU A 104 -27.90 16.89 -13.38
CA LEU A 104 -26.60 16.75 -14.05
C LEU A 104 -25.46 16.61 -13.04
N ARG A 105 -25.49 17.37 -11.94
CA ARG A 105 -24.51 17.22 -10.84
C ARG A 105 -24.56 15.82 -10.25
N ALA A 106 -25.76 15.32 -9.98
CA ALA A 106 -25.95 13.95 -9.51
C ALA A 106 -25.36 12.93 -10.49
N LEU A 107 -25.57 13.10 -11.80
CA LEU A 107 -25.01 12.23 -12.86
C LEU A 107 -23.47 12.33 -12.97
N LEU A 108 -22.90 13.52 -12.77
CA LEU A 108 -21.44 13.71 -12.75
C LEU A 108 -20.79 13.08 -11.51
N ASP A 109 -21.50 13.00 -10.38
CA ASP A 109 -21.00 12.39 -9.15
C ASP A 109 -20.99 10.85 -9.18
N LEU A 110 -21.62 10.21 -10.18
CA LEU A 110 -21.58 8.75 -10.29
C LEU A 110 -20.16 8.22 -10.49
N PRO A 111 -19.92 6.99 -10.03
CA PRO A 111 -18.75 6.25 -10.48
C PRO A 111 -18.72 6.14 -12.01
N PRO A 112 -17.54 6.20 -12.62
CA PRO A 112 -17.38 6.29 -14.08
C PRO A 112 -17.95 5.06 -14.81
N GLN A 113 -18.02 3.91 -14.14
CA GLN A 113 -18.53 2.66 -14.70
C GLN A 113 -19.99 2.73 -15.16
N TYR A 114 -20.80 3.63 -14.58
CA TYR A 114 -22.21 3.78 -14.93
C TYR A 114 -22.44 4.81 -16.05
N LYS A 115 -21.55 5.80 -16.17
CA LYS A 115 -21.77 6.99 -16.99
C LYS A 115 -21.92 6.68 -18.47
N THR A 116 -21.06 5.84 -19.03
CA THR A 116 -21.13 5.48 -20.45
C THR A 116 -22.39 4.70 -20.78
N ALA A 117 -22.72 3.68 -19.98
CA ALA A 117 -23.92 2.88 -20.20
C ALA A 117 -25.19 3.74 -20.12
N LEU A 118 -25.27 4.65 -19.13
CA LEU A 118 -26.40 5.59 -19.00
C LEU A 118 -26.49 6.54 -20.20
N TYR A 119 -25.37 7.13 -20.62
CA TYR A 119 -25.34 8.07 -21.74
C TYR A 119 -25.77 7.40 -23.06
N LEU A 120 -25.16 6.27 -23.40
CA LEU A 120 -25.47 5.57 -24.65
C LEU A 120 -26.92 5.07 -24.68
N ARG A 121 -27.46 4.58 -23.55
CA ARG A 121 -28.82 4.04 -23.50
C ARG A 121 -29.89 5.13 -23.44
N LEU A 122 -29.70 6.15 -22.60
CA LEU A 122 -30.75 7.14 -22.30
C LEU A 122 -30.67 8.38 -23.19
N ALA A 123 -29.47 8.83 -23.56
CA ALA A 123 -29.30 10.03 -24.37
C ALA A 123 -29.31 9.70 -25.87
N LEU A 124 -28.65 8.62 -26.28
CA LEU A 124 -28.56 8.21 -27.68
C LEU A 124 -29.58 7.15 -28.09
N GLY A 125 -30.30 6.55 -27.13
CA GLY A 125 -31.34 5.56 -27.40
C GLY A 125 -30.83 4.21 -27.93
N TRP A 126 -29.52 3.91 -27.79
CA TRP A 126 -28.91 2.72 -28.36
C TRP A 126 -29.45 1.41 -27.77
N SER A 127 -29.27 0.33 -28.54
CA SER A 127 -29.60 -1.02 -28.09
C SER A 127 -28.69 -1.49 -26.94
N LEU A 128 -29.12 -2.49 -26.18
CA LEU A 128 -28.29 -3.08 -25.13
C LEU A 128 -27.03 -3.77 -25.69
N GLU A 129 -27.06 -4.19 -26.95
CA GLU A 129 -25.94 -4.84 -27.62
C GLU A 129 -24.88 -3.81 -28.03
N ASP A 130 -25.30 -2.72 -28.66
CA ASP A 130 -24.39 -1.64 -29.08
C ASP A 130 -23.76 -0.94 -27.87
N THR A 131 -24.55 -0.70 -26.83
CA THR A 131 -24.04 -0.14 -25.56
C THR A 131 -23.04 -1.07 -24.89
N ALA A 132 -23.26 -2.38 -24.96
CA ALA A 132 -22.35 -3.38 -24.41
C ALA A 132 -21.04 -3.43 -25.20
N GLN A 133 -21.11 -3.36 -26.52
CA GLN A 133 -19.94 -3.30 -27.40
C GLN A 133 -19.10 -2.05 -27.15
N ALA A 134 -19.74 -0.88 -27.02
CA ALA A 134 -19.06 0.39 -26.71
C ALA A 134 -18.44 0.38 -25.29
N ALA A 135 -19.17 -0.13 -24.29
CA ALA A 135 -18.68 -0.22 -22.91
C ALA A 135 -17.76 -1.43 -22.65
N SER A 136 -17.42 -2.23 -23.68
CA SER A 136 -16.62 -3.46 -23.55
C SER A 136 -17.14 -4.42 -22.46
N CYS A 137 -18.45 -4.63 -22.41
CA CYS A 137 -19.10 -5.50 -21.44
C CYS A 137 -20.17 -6.40 -22.09
N SER A 138 -20.82 -7.26 -21.30
CA SER A 138 -21.93 -8.09 -21.79
C SER A 138 -23.26 -7.31 -21.75
N PRO A 139 -24.24 -7.63 -22.62
CA PRO A 139 -25.52 -6.91 -22.68
C PRO A 139 -26.29 -6.95 -21.35
N LYS A 140 -26.26 -8.11 -20.66
CA LYS A 140 -26.82 -8.25 -19.31
C LYS A 140 -26.15 -7.33 -18.29
N LYS A 141 -24.83 -7.13 -18.40
CA LYS A 141 -24.08 -6.23 -17.51
C LYS A 141 -24.39 -4.76 -17.84
N ALA A 142 -24.50 -4.40 -19.11
CA ALA A 142 -24.91 -3.06 -19.53
C ALA A 142 -26.28 -2.67 -18.96
N GLY A 143 -27.29 -3.55 -19.07
CA GLY A 143 -28.60 -3.33 -18.45
C GLY A 143 -28.53 -3.13 -16.93
N LYS A 144 -27.79 -4.01 -16.23
CA LYS A 144 -27.57 -3.88 -14.77
C LYS A 144 -26.87 -2.57 -14.39
N LEU A 145 -25.95 -2.06 -15.21
CA LEU A 145 -25.27 -0.79 -14.94
C LEU A 145 -26.23 0.39 -15.07
N VAL A 146 -27.12 0.39 -16.07
CA VAL A 146 -28.16 1.41 -16.23
C VAL A 146 -29.11 1.41 -15.04
N GLU A 147 -29.64 0.25 -14.66
CA GLU A 147 -30.54 0.13 -13.51
C GLU A 147 -29.89 0.59 -12.20
N LYS A 148 -28.65 0.17 -11.94
CA LYS A 148 -27.91 0.58 -10.74
C LYS A 148 -27.58 2.08 -10.75
N GLY A 149 -27.28 2.64 -11.92
CA GLY A 149 -27.02 4.07 -12.09
C GLY A 149 -28.27 4.92 -11.80
N LEU A 150 -29.43 4.51 -12.31
CA LEU A 150 -30.71 5.17 -12.04
C LEU A 150 -31.10 5.06 -10.56
N LYS A 151 -30.95 3.88 -9.94
CA LYS A 151 -31.20 3.69 -8.51
C LYS A 151 -30.33 4.59 -7.63
N ARG A 152 -29.07 4.80 -8.00
CA ARG A 152 -28.15 5.68 -7.25
C ARG A 152 -28.43 7.16 -7.41
N THR A 153 -28.98 7.57 -8.54
CA THR A 153 -29.33 8.98 -8.81
C THR A 153 -30.73 9.34 -8.37
N SER A 154 -31.58 8.35 -8.07
CA SER A 154 -33.02 8.54 -7.83
C SER A 154 -33.72 9.33 -8.96
N LEU A 155 -33.20 9.24 -10.20
CA LEU A 155 -33.74 9.92 -11.37
C LEU A 155 -34.63 8.97 -12.18
N THR A 156 -35.67 9.52 -12.80
CA THR A 156 -36.44 8.82 -13.83
C THR A 156 -35.60 8.71 -15.12
N PRO A 157 -35.78 7.64 -15.91
CA PRO A 157 -35.01 7.44 -17.14
C PRO A 157 -35.20 8.58 -18.15
N GLU A 158 -36.42 9.12 -18.26
CA GLU A 158 -36.75 10.24 -19.14
C GLU A 158 -36.03 11.53 -18.74
N ARG A 159 -36.03 11.85 -17.44
CA ARG A 159 -35.35 13.04 -16.91
C ARG A 159 -33.84 12.93 -17.08
N ALA A 160 -33.28 11.75 -16.82
CA ALA A 160 -31.86 11.48 -17.05
C ALA A 160 -31.51 11.60 -18.55
N GLY A 161 -32.35 11.07 -19.44
CA GLY A 161 -32.19 11.20 -20.89
C GLY A 161 -32.18 12.65 -21.36
N ALA A 162 -33.16 13.45 -20.93
CA ALA A 162 -33.27 14.87 -21.29
C ALA A 162 -32.06 15.71 -20.81
N VAL A 163 -31.56 15.44 -19.60
CA VAL A 163 -30.39 16.13 -19.06
C VAL A 163 -29.11 15.73 -19.81
N LEU A 164 -28.99 14.46 -20.20
CA LEU A 164 -27.81 13.97 -20.91
C LEU A 164 -27.80 14.39 -22.38
N SER A 165 -28.96 14.48 -23.04
CA SER A 165 -29.07 14.95 -24.42
C SER A 165 -28.86 16.46 -24.55
N ALA A 166 -29.11 17.22 -23.48
CA ALA A 166 -28.84 18.65 -23.42
C ALA A 166 -27.33 19.01 -23.35
N ILE A 167 -26.45 18.03 -23.15
CA ILE A 167 -25.00 18.27 -23.12
C ILE A 167 -24.50 18.45 -24.56
N ALA A 168 -24.27 19.71 -24.94
CA ALA A 168 -23.70 20.07 -26.23
C ALA A 168 -22.37 20.83 -26.05
N PRO A 169 -21.41 20.69 -26.99
CA PRO A 169 -20.26 21.58 -27.05
C PRO A 169 -20.71 23.00 -27.43
N THR A 170 -19.85 24.00 -27.14
CA THR A 170 -19.96 25.33 -27.76
C THR A 170 -19.87 25.17 -29.29
N GLU A 171 -20.51 26.06 -30.05
CA GLU A 171 -20.56 25.99 -31.52
C GLU A 171 -19.16 25.87 -32.17
N SER A 172 -18.13 26.50 -31.60
CA SER A 172 -16.73 26.40 -32.03
C SER A 172 -15.93 25.26 -31.39
N GLY A 173 -16.42 24.66 -30.31
CA GLY A 173 -15.70 23.67 -29.51
C GLY A 173 -15.12 22.48 -30.29
N PRO A 174 -15.88 21.81 -31.19
CA PRO A 174 -15.32 20.68 -31.93
C PRO A 174 -14.25 21.09 -32.94
N GLN A 175 -14.36 22.29 -33.54
CA GLN A 175 -13.38 22.85 -34.47
C GLN A 175 -12.09 23.22 -33.73
N GLU A 176 -12.17 23.88 -32.58
CA GLU A 176 -11.00 24.22 -31.75
C GLU A 176 -10.19 22.97 -31.36
N VAL A 177 -10.87 21.86 -31.04
CA VAL A 177 -10.22 20.58 -30.75
C VAL A 177 -9.51 20.04 -31.99
N TRP A 178 -10.14 20.14 -33.17
CA TRP A 178 -9.55 19.71 -34.43
C TRP A 178 -8.31 20.54 -34.79
N ASP A 179 -8.40 21.86 -34.69
CA ASP A 179 -7.29 22.77 -34.96
C ASP A 179 -6.12 22.53 -34.01
N SER A 180 -6.40 22.36 -32.71
CA SER A 180 -5.36 22.02 -31.72
C SER A 180 -4.66 20.69 -32.02
N PHE A 181 -5.39 19.75 -32.63
CA PHE A 181 -4.86 18.48 -33.08
C PHE A 181 -3.99 18.63 -34.33
N LEU A 182 -4.39 19.45 -35.31
CA LEU A 182 -3.58 19.76 -36.48
C LEU A 182 -2.26 20.42 -36.07
N ILE A 183 -2.30 21.41 -35.17
CA ILE A 183 -1.10 22.06 -34.63
C ILE A 183 -0.18 21.02 -33.97
N SER A 184 -0.74 20.15 -33.11
CA SER A 184 0.04 19.11 -32.43
C SER A 184 0.67 18.11 -33.40
N ARG A 185 0.04 17.87 -34.56
CA ARG A 185 0.54 16.94 -35.59
C ARG A 185 1.72 17.55 -36.36
N GLU A 186 1.72 18.86 -36.58
CA GLU A 186 2.79 19.58 -37.29
C GLU A 186 4.09 19.64 -36.48
N ASP A 187 4.02 19.43 -35.16
CA ASP A 187 5.20 19.33 -34.31
C ASP A 187 6.12 18.16 -34.73
N LYS A 188 7.40 18.49 -34.98
CA LYS A 188 8.44 17.52 -35.39
C LYS A 188 8.61 16.32 -34.45
N GLY A 189 8.18 16.45 -33.18
CA GLY A 189 8.25 15.41 -32.14
C GLY A 189 6.96 14.59 -31.94
N PHE A 190 5.90 14.84 -32.71
CA PHE A 190 4.58 14.26 -32.48
C PHE A 190 4.61 12.72 -32.44
N THR A 191 5.17 12.09 -33.47
CA THR A 191 5.19 10.62 -33.59
C THR A 191 6.00 9.97 -32.45
N GLY A 192 7.12 10.57 -32.07
CA GLY A 192 7.95 10.11 -30.94
C GLY A 192 7.22 10.22 -29.60
N SER A 193 6.60 11.36 -29.33
CA SER A 193 5.80 11.60 -28.12
C SER A 193 4.64 10.61 -28.00
N GLN A 194 3.95 10.32 -29.12
CA GLN A 194 2.84 9.36 -29.14
C GLN A 194 3.31 7.91 -28.99
N ARG A 195 4.46 7.54 -29.56
CA ARG A 195 5.09 6.23 -29.32
C ARG A 195 5.45 6.05 -27.85
N LEU A 196 6.09 7.04 -27.24
CA LEU A 196 6.44 7.01 -25.82
C LEU A 196 5.20 6.90 -24.94
N ARG A 197 4.14 7.66 -25.24
CA ARG A 197 2.86 7.59 -24.53
C ARG A 197 2.25 6.18 -24.59
N ARG A 198 2.29 5.53 -25.75
CA ARG A 198 1.79 4.17 -25.92
C ARG A 198 2.65 3.14 -25.19
N PHE A 199 3.97 3.29 -25.28
CA PHE A 199 4.89 2.47 -24.53
C PHE A 199 4.62 2.57 -23.02
N LYS A 200 4.42 3.79 -22.51
CA LYS A 200 4.03 4.01 -21.11
C LYS A 200 2.71 3.31 -20.77
N ARG A 201 1.65 3.47 -21.57
CA ARG A 201 0.36 2.78 -21.33
C ARG A 201 0.47 1.25 -21.34
N TRP A 202 1.29 0.71 -22.25
CA TRP A 202 1.58 -0.71 -22.29
C TRP A 202 2.32 -1.16 -21.03
N LEU A 203 3.34 -0.41 -20.61
CA LEU A 203 4.09 -0.67 -19.39
C LEU A 203 3.18 -0.59 -18.16
N ASP A 204 2.35 0.45 -18.03
CA ASP A 204 1.37 0.60 -16.93
C ASP A 204 0.42 -0.60 -16.84
N SER A 205 0.01 -1.15 -17.99
CA SER A 205 -0.81 -2.37 -18.05
C SER A 205 -0.03 -3.64 -17.71
N ALA A 206 1.29 -3.66 -17.96
CA ALA A 206 2.18 -4.79 -17.73
C ALA A 206 2.77 -4.84 -16.30
N ILE A 207 2.87 -3.70 -15.59
CA ILE A 207 3.38 -3.59 -14.21
C ILE A 207 2.87 -4.69 -13.29
N PRO A 208 1.55 -4.99 -13.17
CA PRO A 208 1.09 -6.03 -12.24
C PRO A 208 1.59 -7.43 -12.62
N PHE A 209 1.74 -7.72 -13.90
CA PHE A 209 2.29 -9.00 -14.38
C PHE A 209 3.79 -9.09 -14.18
N ILE A 210 4.51 -7.98 -14.38
CA ILE A 210 5.95 -7.89 -14.09
C ILE A 210 6.19 -8.08 -12.59
N ALA A 211 5.40 -7.42 -11.73
CA ALA A 211 5.47 -7.58 -10.29
C ALA A 211 5.19 -9.03 -9.86
N LEU A 212 4.16 -9.67 -10.44
CA LEU A 212 3.87 -11.08 -10.20
C LEU A 212 5.00 -11.99 -10.67
N GLY A 213 5.62 -11.67 -11.81
CA GLY A 213 6.81 -12.35 -12.32
C GLY A 213 7.98 -12.28 -11.34
N VAL A 214 8.27 -11.10 -10.79
CA VAL A 214 9.32 -10.91 -9.77
C VAL A 214 9.01 -11.72 -8.52
N VAL A 215 7.77 -11.68 -8.02
CA VAL A 215 7.37 -12.49 -6.84
C VAL A 215 7.53 -13.98 -7.12
N SER A 216 7.13 -14.44 -8.30
CA SER A 216 7.28 -15.85 -8.69
C SER A 216 8.75 -16.27 -8.78
N LEU A 217 9.63 -15.38 -9.26
CA LEU A 217 11.06 -15.62 -9.32
C LEU A 217 11.65 -15.70 -7.90
N CYS A 218 11.27 -14.80 -7.01
CA CYS A 218 11.68 -14.85 -5.60
C CYS A 218 11.22 -16.14 -4.92
N ALA A 219 9.98 -16.58 -5.16
CA ALA A 219 9.48 -17.84 -4.64
C ALA A 219 10.24 -19.05 -5.20
N LEU A 220 10.53 -19.05 -6.50
CA LEU A 220 11.36 -20.09 -7.12
C LEU A 220 12.78 -20.10 -6.55
N ALA A 221 13.39 -18.93 -6.33
CA ALA A 221 14.70 -18.82 -5.71
C ALA A 221 14.68 -19.37 -4.28
N TYR A 222 13.68 -19.02 -3.48
CA TYR A 222 13.50 -19.54 -2.12
C TYR A 222 13.33 -21.07 -2.11
N CYS A 223 12.40 -21.60 -2.90
CA CYS A 223 12.18 -23.04 -3.00
C CYS A 223 13.40 -23.78 -3.56
N SER A 224 14.18 -23.15 -4.45
CA SER A 224 15.41 -23.76 -4.97
C SER A 224 16.47 -23.96 -3.89
N VAL A 225 16.55 -23.06 -2.91
CA VAL A 225 17.47 -23.15 -1.76
C VAL A 225 16.96 -24.13 -0.72
N GLU A 226 15.68 -24.07 -0.35
CA GLU A 226 15.12 -24.98 0.65
C GLU A 226 15.09 -26.44 0.19
N TYR A 227 14.71 -26.68 -1.06
CA TYR A 227 14.46 -28.04 -1.56
C TYR A 227 15.58 -28.58 -2.46
N GLY A 228 16.69 -27.84 -2.65
CA GLY A 228 17.87 -28.33 -3.37
C GLY A 228 17.64 -28.65 -4.85
N TRP A 229 16.65 -28.01 -5.49
CA TRP A 229 16.17 -28.37 -6.83
C TRP A 229 17.21 -28.20 -7.96
N LEU A 230 18.26 -27.41 -7.74
CA LEU A 230 19.34 -27.14 -8.71
C LEU A 230 20.62 -27.94 -8.43
N GLY A 231 20.52 -29.07 -7.71
CA GLY A 231 21.68 -29.94 -7.42
C GLY A 231 22.57 -29.46 -6.27
N ALA A 232 22.10 -28.47 -5.49
CA ALA A 232 22.66 -28.14 -4.20
C ALA A 232 21.96 -28.99 -3.13
N GLU A 233 22.71 -29.48 -2.14
CA GLU A 233 22.14 -30.19 -0.99
C GLU A 233 21.04 -29.34 -0.34
N ALA A 234 19.95 -29.98 0.11
CA ALA A 234 18.88 -29.28 0.83
C ALA A 234 19.49 -28.48 1.98
N TYR A 235 19.05 -27.22 2.14
CA TYR A 235 19.60 -26.33 3.15
C TYR A 235 19.55 -26.99 4.54
N THR A 236 20.69 -27.49 4.98
CA THR A 236 20.90 -27.84 6.38
C THR A 236 21.31 -26.54 7.05
N PRO A 237 20.58 -26.07 8.08
CA PRO A 237 21.02 -24.90 8.82
C PRO A 237 22.39 -25.24 9.41
N THR A 238 23.45 -24.66 8.86
CA THR A 238 24.76 -24.71 9.46
C THR A 238 24.63 -24.03 10.83
N PRO A 239 25.09 -24.67 11.93
CA PRO A 239 25.22 -23.95 13.19
C PRO A 239 26.12 -22.75 12.89
N SER A 240 25.62 -21.55 13.21
CA SER A 240 26.27 -20.30 12.90
C SER A 240 27.63 -20.24 13.60
N SER A 241 28.68 -20.69 12.90
CA SER A 241 30.04 -20.27 13.20
C SER A 241 30.11 -18.79 12.86
N GLY A 242 30.52 -18.02 13.85
CA GLY A 242 30.57 -16.57 13.80
C GLY A 242 31.32 -16.08 12.55
N TYR A 243 30.56 -15.54 11.62
CA TYR A 243 31.07 -14.56 10.69
C TYR A 243 30.42 -13.24 11.06
N GLY A 244 31.24 -12.35 11.63
CA GLY A 244 30.88 -10.97 11.86
C GLY A 244 30.45 -10.34 10.54
N VAL A 245 29.21 -9.85 10.52
CA VAL A 245 28.73 -8.94 9.49
C VAL A 245 28.20 -7.73 10.22
N ASP A 246 28.92 -6.63 10.03
CA ASP A 246 28.57 -5.30 10.49
C ASP A 246 27.21 -4.85 9.94
N SER A 247 26.45 -4.21 10.83
CA SER A 247 25.40 -3.21 10.57
C SER A 247 24.23 -3.61 9.66
N ALA A 248 23.12 -4.04 10.27
CA ALA A 248 21.83 -3.31 10.23
C ALA A 248 20.74 -4.11 10.98
N THR A 249 20.30 -3.58 12.11
CA THR A 249 19.01 -3.79 12.80
C THR A 249 18.03 -4.79 12.17
N ILE A 250 18.08 -6.04 12.63
CA ILE A 250 16.93 -6.96 12.63
C ILE A 250 16.81 -7.45 14.06
N TYR A 251 15.87 -6.88 14.83
CA TYR A 251 15.50 -7.42 16.13
C TYR A 251 14.91 -8.81 15.91
N SER A 252 15.65 -9.87 16.24
CA SER A 252 15.08 -11.21 16.35
C SER A 252 14.08 -11.16 17.50
N VAL A 253 12.79 -11.30 17.23
CA VAL A 253 11.76 -11.33 18.28
C VAL A 253 11.66 -12.76 18.79
N LYS A 254 12.02 -13.01 20.06
CA LYS A 254 11.69 -14.30 20.70
C LYS A 254 10.18 -14.35 20.92
N LYS A 255 9.55 -15.48 20.56
CA LYS A 255 8.09 -15.68 20.77
C LYS A 255 7.68 -15.58 22.25
N THR A 256 8.57 -15.90 23.18
CA THR A 256 8.30 -15.86 24.62
C THR A 256 9.60 -15.71 25.42
N ALA A 257 9.65 -14.77 26.37
CA ALA A 257 10.73 -14.62 27.36
C ALA A 257 10.22 -14.95 28.77
N SER A 258 11.05 -15.60 29.59
CA SER A 258 10.73 -15.98 30.97
C SER A 258 11.43 -15.05 31.95
N ILE A 259 10.65 -14.27 32.69
CA ILE A 259 11.13 -13.30 33.68
C ILE A 259 10.70 -13.78 35.08
N TYR A 260 11.65 -13.88 36.00
CA TYR A 260 11.43 -14.21 37.39
C TYR A 260 11.38 -12.90 38.18
N SER A 261 10.40 -12.77 39.06
CA SER A 261 10.27 -11.64 39.98
C SER A 261 10.06 -12.13 41.40
N VAL A 262 10.33 -11.24 42.35
CA VAL A 262 10.09 -11.48 43.78
C VAL A 262 8.99 -10.52 44.22
N ASP A 263 7.78 -11.04 44.43
CA ASP A 263 6.66 -10.24 44.95
C ASP A 263 6.34 -10.72 46.37
N LYS A 264 6.58 -9.86 47.37
CA LYS A 264 6.34 -10.13 48.80
C LYS A 264 6.96 -11.44 49.32
N GLY A 265 8.15 -11.80 48.82
CA GLY A 265 8.87 -13.00 49.23
C GLY A 265 8.45 -14.29 48.50
N GLU A 266 7.53 -14.21 47.53
CA GLU A 266 7.18 -15.32 46.64
C GLU A 266 7.82 -15.14 45.26
N ILE A 267 8.34 -16.25 44.69
CA ILE A 267 8.92 -16.26 43.33
C ILE A 267 7.79 -16.43 42.31
N VAL A 268 7.62 -15.45 41.43
CA VAL A 268 6.63 -15.45 40.35
C VAL A 268 7.35 -15.54 39.01
N LEU A 269 6.86 -16.41 38.12
CA LEU A 269 7.37 -16.55 36.75
C LEU A 269 6.43 -15.87 35.76
N TYR A 270 6.90 -14.80 35.14
CA TYR A 270 6.22 -14.11 34.06
C TYR A 270 6.65 -14.63 32.69
N SER A 271 5.69 -15.09 31.88
CA SER A 271 5.91 -15.40 30.47
C SER A 271 5.53 -14.18 29.61
N VAL A 272 6.54 -13.48 29.12
CA VAL A 272 6.39 -12.25 28.34
C VAL A 272 6.36 -12.59 26.86
N THR A 273 5.26 -12.25 26.19
CA THR A 273 5.10 -12.44 24.75
C THR A 273 5.66 -11.24 23.97
N ASN A 274 6.34 -11.50 22.85
CA ASN A 274 6.93 -10.50 21.95
C ASN A 274 8.05 -9.62 22.57
N CYS A 275 8.91 -10.18 23.41
CA CYS A 275 10.05 -9.45 23.98
C CYS A 275 11.19 -9.29 22.94
N PRO A 276 11.79 -8.09 22.78
CA PRO A 276 12.98 -7.92 21.96
C PRO A 276 14.19 -8.64 22.59
N LEU A 277 15.04 -9.26 21.75
CA LEU A 277 16.28 -9.97 22.16
C LEU A 277 17.45 -9.02 22.54
N SER A 278 17.16 -7.90 23.20
CA SER A 278 18.19 -6.97 23.67
C SER A 278 18.30 -7.02 25.18
N HIS A 279 19.54 -7.04 25.71
CA HIS A 279 19.83 -6.97 27.14
C HIS A 279 19.13 -5.80 27.83
N GLN A 280 19.09 -4.63 27.16
CA GLN A 280 18.42 -3.43 27.67
C GLN A 280 16.91 -3.61 27.83
N ALA A 281 16.21 -4.13 26.81
CA ALA A 281 14.77 -4.39 26.89
C ALA A 281 14.42 -5.44 27.95
N LEU A 282 15.29 -6.44 28.12
CA LEU A 282 15.11 -7.47 29.14
C LEU A 282 15.22 -6.87 30.55
N LEU A 283 16.23 -6.04 30.82
CA LEU A 283 16.38 -5.34 32.10
C LEU A 283 15.19 -4.40 32.37
N GLN A 284 14.75 -3.61 31.38
CA GLN A 284 13.58 -2.73 31.53
C GLN A 284 12.32 -3.50 31.92
N GLN A 285 12.09 -4.65 31.28
CA GLN A 285 10.96 -5.50 31.60
C GLN A 285 11.11 -6.16 32.98
N MET A 286 12.33 -6.50 33.41
CA MET A 286 12.58 -6.98 34.77
C MET A 286 12.25 -5.92 35.80
N VAL A 287 12.68 -4.67 35.62
CA VAL A 287 12.34 -3.56 36.52
C VAL A 287 10.83 -3.35 36.59
N ALA A 288 10.14 -3.36 35.45
CA ALA A 288 8.68 -3.17 35.38
C ALA A 288 7.86 -4.29 36.04
N LEU A 289 8.45 -5.48 36.19
CA LEU A 289 7.81 -6.66 36.80
C LEU A 289 8.35 -6.96 38.22
N GLY A 290 9.27 -6.15 38.76
CA GLY A 290 9.87 -6.36 40.08
C GLY A 290 10.89 -7.51 40.13
N GLY A 291 11.52 -7.84 38.99
CA GLY A 291 12.64 -8.78 38.88
C GLY A 291 14.02 -8.12 38.86
N ALA A 292 14.08 -6.79 38.92
CA ALA A 292 15.30 -6.00 39.06
C ALA A 292 15.01 -4.75 39.93
N PRO A 293 16.04 -4.15 40.56
CA PRO A 293 15.86 -2.96 41.40
C PRO A 293 15.22 -1.78 40.64
N GLU A 294 14.34 -1.04 41.32
CA GLU A 294 13.73 0.17 40.77
C GLU A 294 14.81 1.22 40.45
N GLY A 295 14.83 1.76 39.23
CA GLY A 295 15.86 2.70 38.77
C GLY A 295 17.09 2.06 38.10
N ALA A 296 17.20 0.73 38.12
CA ALA A 296 18.29 0.04 37.43
C ALA A 296 18.22 0.26 35.91
N SER A 297 19.31 0.76 35.34
CA SER A 297 19.49 0.87 33.90
C SER A 297 20.83 0.28 33.49
N LEU A 298 20.90 -0.22 32.26
CA LEU A 298 22.07 -0.88 31.71
C LEU A 298 23.00 0.17 31.08
N LEU A 299 24.23 0.27 31.58
CA LEU A 299 25.25 1.20 31.09
C LEU A 299 26.11 0.56 30.00
N SER A 300 26.57 -0.67 30.23
CA SER A 300 27.34 -1.44 29.27
C SER A 300 27.07 -2.95 29.42
N VAL A 301 27.34 -3.68 28.35
CA VAL A 301 27.26 -5.15 28.32
C VAL A 301 28.48 -5.69 27.62
N GLU A 302 29.22 -6.57 28.31
CA GLU A 302 30.27 -7.37 27.71
C GLU A 302 29.75 -8.80 27.57
N GLN A 303 29.79 -9.33 26.33
CA GLN A 303 29.37 -10.69 26.03
C GLN A 303 30.40 -11.37 25.14
N GLU A 304 31.21 -12.24 25.73
CA GLU A 304 32.25 -13.02 25.02
C GLU A 304 32.19 -14.49 25.45
N GLY A 305 32.04 -15.40 24.49
CA GLY A 305 32.36 -16.83 24.70
C GLY A 305 31.66 -17.56 25.85
N GLY A 306 30.47 -17.14 26.28
CA GLY A 306 29.74 -17.72 27.43
C GLY A 306 29.80 -16.86 28.71
N LEU A 307 30.59 -15.80 28.71
CA LEU A 307 30.59 -14.77 29.76
C LEU A 307 29.58 -13.67 29.41
N ILE A 308 28.78 -13.27 30.41
CA ILE A 308 27.92 -12.08 30.38
C ILE A 308 28.28 -11.20 31.58
N ALA A 309 28.78 -10.00 31.30
CA ALA A 309 28.95 -8.96 32.30
C ALA A 309 27.99 -7.80 32.03
N TRP A 310 27.17 -7.45 33.01
CA TRP A 310 26.26 -6.30 32.95
C TRP A 310 26.75 -5.20 33.88
N GLU A 311 26.96 -4.01 33.33
CA GLU A 311 27.22 -2.81 34.10
C GLU A 311 25.90 -2.06 34.32
N LEU A 312 25.47 -1.95 35.58
CA LEU A 312 24.22 -1.33 36.00
C LEU A 312 24.46 0.07 36.59
N SER A 313 23.45 0.93 36.49
CA SER A 313 23.46 2.27 37.11
C SER A 313 23.68 2.23 38.62
N GLU A 314 24.28 3.29 39.17
CA GLU A 314 24.58 3.42 40.60
C GLU A 314 23.33 3.26 41.51
N GLU A 315 22.14 3.51 40.95
CA GLU A 315 20.84 3.32 41.60
C GLU A 315 20.62 1.86 42.02
N ALA A 316 21.16 0.88 41.27
CA ALA A 316 21.08 -0.53 41.61
C ALA A 316 21.84 -0.84 42.92
N VAL A 317 23.05 -0.29 43.10
CA VAL A 317 23.85 -0.46 44.34
C VAL A 317 23.14 0.19 45.52
N GLN A 318 22.58 1.39 45.32
CA GLN A 318 21.85 2.09 46.37
C GLN A 318 20.64 1.29 46.83
N TRP A 319 19.93 0.64 45.90
CA TRP A 319 18.82 -0.25 46.23
C TRP A 319 19.28 -1.44 47.07
N PHE A 320 20.31 -2.18 46.63
CA PHE A 320 20.85 -3.34 47.36
C PHE A 320 21.36 -2.98 48.76
N ARG A 321 21.89 -1.76 48.95
CA ARG A 321 22.31 -1.26 50.28
C ARG A 321 21.16 -0.86 51.19
N SER A 322 19.98 -0.56 50.64
CA SER A 322 18.82 -0.09 51.39
C SER A 322 17.88 -1.20 51.87
N VAL A 323 18.05 -2.40 51.31
CA VAL A 323 17.14 -3.55 51.44
C VAL A 323 17.74 -4.59 52.40
N SER A 324 16.90 -5.48 52.96
CA SER A 324 17.38 -6.57 53.81
C SER A 324 18.23 -7.58 53.04
N GLU A 325 19.20 -8.21 53.71
CA GLU A 325 20.09 -9.23 53.09
C GLU A 325 19.30 -10.35 52.40
N THR A 326 18.17 -10.76 53.00
CA THR A 326 17.29 -11.81 52.45
C THR A 326 16.58 -11.39 51.17
N GLU A 327 16.12 -10.14 51.09
CA GLU A 327 15.45 -9.60 49.89
C GLU A 327 16.47 -9.30 48.78
N GLY A 328 17.69 -8.88 49.15
CA GLY A 328 18.80 -8.71 48.23
C GLY A 328 19.24 -10.02 47.58
N GLU A 329 19.40 -11.10 48.36
CA GLU A 329 19.71 -12.44 47.81
C GLU A 329 18.61 -12.96 46.89
N GLN A 330 17.33 -12.76 47.24
CA GLN A 330 16.22 -13.16 46.39
C GLN A 330 16.20 -12.39 45.07
N MET A 331 16.45 -11.08 45.10
CA MET A 331 16.51 -10.26 43.89
C MET A 331 17.68 -10.67 42.99
N LEU A 332 18.88 -10.88 43.55
CA LEU A 332 20.04 -11.39 42.79
C LEU A 332 19.75 -12.75 42.15
N SER A 333 19.09 -13.66 42.89
CA SER A 333 18.73 -14.97 42.37
C SER A 333 17.73 -14.88 41.21
N ALA A 334 16.75 -13.97 41.31
CA ALA A 334 15.77 -13.74 40.25
C ALA A 334 16.46 -13.18 39.00
N MET A 335 17.36 -12.21 39.16
CA MET A 335 18.15 -11.65 38.06
C MET A 335 19.00 -12.73 37.37
N ALA A 336 19.75 -13.53 38.12
CA ALA A 336 20.55 -14.62 37.56
C ALA A 336 19.69 -15.65 36.81
N ALA A 337 18.54 -16.05 37.37
CA ALA A 337 17.63 -16.99 36.73
C ALA A 337 17.05 -16.45 35.42
N THR A 338 16.69 -15.17 35.35
CA THR A 338 16.19 -14.55 34.11
C THR A 338 17.23 -14.51 33.00
N ILE A 339 18.47 -14.20 33.34
CA ILE A 339 19.58 -14.14 32.39
C ILE A 339 19.87 -15.56 31.88
N SER A 340 19.98 -16.55 32.77
CA SER A 340 20.20 -17.96 32.37
C SER A 340 19.07 -18.54 31.51
N ALA A 341 17.82 -18.11 31.73
CA ALA A 341 16.69 -18.58 30.94
C ALA A 341 16.67 -17.92 29.54
N SER A 342 17.25 -16.73 29.42
CA SER A 342 17.30 -15.96 28.18
C SER A 342 18.52 -16.31 27.33
N TRP A 343 19.63 -16.65 27.97
CA TRP A 343 20.86 -17.15 27.36
C TRP A 343 21.26 -18.46 28.07
N PRO A 344 20.94 -19.63 27.47
CA PRO A 344 21.21 -20.92 28.10
C PRO A 344 22.68 -21.34 28.08
N ASP A 345 23.51 -20.69 27.25
CA ASP A 345 24.93 -21.00 27.06
C ASP A 345 25.84 -20.15 27.97
N VAL A 346 25.30 -19.57 29.06
CA VAL A 346 26.06 -18.71 29.98
C VAL A 346 26.78 -19.57 31.01
N GLU A 347 28.09 -19.43 31.07
CA GLU A 347 28.98 -20.10 32.02
C GLU A 347 29.45 -19.15 33.13
N GLU A 348 29.62 -17.87 32.81
CA GLU A 348 30.08 -16.82 33.73
C GLU A 348 29.13 -15.59 33.68
N LEU A 349 28.68 -15.14 34.84
CA LEU A 349 27.75 -14.02 35.03
C LEU A 349 28.29 -13.04 36.06
N HIS A 350 28.61 -11.83 35.59
CA HIS A 350 29.03 -10.72 36.44
C HIS A 350 27.99 -9.58 36.38
N LEU A 351 27.49 -9.18 37.55
CA LEU A 351 26.65 -8.00 37.68
C LEU A 351 27.45 -6.92 38.40
N VAL A 352 27.91 -5.92 37.66
CA VAL A 352 28.78 -4.85 38.15
C VAL A 352 27.98 -3.57 38.24
N SER A 353 28.21 -2.76 39.26
CA SER A 353 27.66 -1.42 39.33
C SER A 353 28.59 -0.49 40.09
N ALA A 354 28.78 0.73 39.58
CA ALA A 354 29.77 1.69 40.10
C ALA A 354 31.21 1.13 40.18
N GLY A 355 31.56 0.16 39.33
CA GLY A 355 32.87 -0.51 39.33
C GLY A 355 33.07 -1.59 40.39
N GLU A 356 32.03 -1.91 41.18
CA GLU A 356 32.04 -3.01 42.16
C GLU A 356 31.08 -4.13 41.73
N GLU A 357 31.46 -5.38 41.94
CA GLU A 357 30.58 -6.53 41.71
C GLU A 357 29.49 -6.58 42.78
N LEU A 358 28.24 -6.73 42.35
CA LEU A 358 27.09 -6.81 43.24
C LEU A 358 27.14 -8.12 44.04
N ALA A 359 27.40 -7.97 45.34
CA ALA A 359 27.39 -9.06 46.29
C ALA A 359 26.46 -8.74 47.47
N VAL A 360 25.63 -9.72 47.86
CA VAL A 360 24.81 -9.66 49.07
C VAL A 360 25.18 -10.87 49.93
N SER A 361 25.47 -10.63 51.22
CA SER A 361 25.93 -11.67 52.16
C SER A 361 27.17 -12.45 51.69
N GLY A 362 28.03 -11.83 50.88
CA GLY A 362 29.22 -12.46 50.31
C GLY A 362 28.96 -13.44 49.16
N LYS A 363 27.73 -13.51 48.63
CA LYS A 363 27.38 -14.27 47.43
C LYS A 363 27.21 -13.33 46.24
N THR A 364 27.72 -13.75 45.09
CA THR A 364 27.62 -13.03 43.81
C THR A 364 26.53 -13.63 42.92
N ALA A 365 26.21 -12.94 41.82
CA ALA A 365 25.29 -13.47 40.81
C ALA A 365 25.78 -14.80 40.20
N GLN A 366 27.10 -15.00 40.12
CA GLN A 366 27.72 -16.24 39.66
C GLN A 366 27.39 -17.42 40.57
N ASP A 367 27.40 -17.22 41.90
CA ASP A 367 27.09 -18.28 42.88
C ASP A 367 25.63 -18.75 42.81
N MET A 368 24.76 -17.93 42.22
CA MET A 368 23.33 -18.20 42.04
C MET A 368 23.00 -18.74 40.65
N LEU A 369 23.97 -18.74 39.73
CA LEU A 369 23.81 -19.26 38.37
C LEU A 369 23.57 -20.78 38.40
N GLY A 370 22.53 -21.23 37.69
CA GLY A 370 22.14 -22.65 37.65
C GLY A 370 21.29 -23.14 38.84
N GLN A 371 20.99 -22.29 39.83
CA GLN A 371 20.03 -22.64 40.88
C GLN A 371 18.60 -22.67 40.30
N LYS A 372 17.94 -23.83 40.38
CA LYS A 372 16.55 -23.98 39.92
C LYS A 372 15.59 -23.32 40.90
N LEU A 373 15.13 -22.11 40.56
CA LEU A 373 14.03 -21.47 41.28
C LEU A 373 12.71 -22.16 40.93
N THR A 374 11.99 -22.67 41.94
CA THR A 374 10.64 -23.24 41.79
C THR A 374 9.60 -22.13 41.93
N PRO A 375 8.94 -21.68 40.84
CA PRO A 375 7.97 -20.61 40.92
C PRO A 375 6.68 -21.09 41.60
N VAL A 376 6.12 -20.24 42.47
CA VAL A 376 4.84 -20.51 43.15
C VAL A 376 3.66 -20.24 42.21
N ARG A 377 3.82 -19.28 41.29
CA ARG A 377 2.79 -18.86 40.31
C ARG A 377 3.40 -18.52 38.95
N THR A 378 2.66 -18.79 37.88
CA THR A 378 3.00 -18.44 36.50
C THR A 378 1.98 -17.47 35.93
N VAL A 379 2.44 -16.37 35.30
CA VAL A 379 1.56 -15.31 34.77
C VAL A 379 2.01 -14.91 33.36
N THR A 380 1.08 -14.88 32.40
CA THR A 380 1.38 -14.45 31.03
C THR A 380 1.11 -12.97 30.85
N THR A 381 2.08 -12.20 30.36
CA THR A 381 1.93 -10.76 30.10
C THR A 381 2.46 -10.36 28.72
N PRO A 382 1.91 -9.31 28.08
CA PRO A 382 2.54 -8.72 26.91
C PRO A 382 3.76 -7.88 27.31
N TYR A 383 4.73 -7.75 26.39
CA TYR A 383 5.85 -6.82 26.55
C TYR A 383 5.33 -5.38 26.78
N ARG A 384 5.94 -4.66 27.73
CA ARG A 384 5.62 -3.26 28.02
C ARG A 384 6.72 -2.40 27.38
N GLU A 385 6.33 -1.57 26.42
CA GLU A 385 7.22 -0.58 25.78
C GLU A 385 7.55 0.59 26.70
#